data_AF-A0A0G4IPC4-F1
#
_entry.id   AF-A0A0G4IPC4-F1
#
_cell.length_a   1.000
_cell.length_b   1.000
_cell.length_c   1.000
_cell.angle_alpha   90.00
_cell.angle_beta   90.00
_cell.angle_gamma   90.00
#
_symmetry.space_group_name_H-M   'P 1'
#
loop_
_entity.id
_entity.type
_entity.pdbx_description
1 polymer ?
#
loop_
_entity_poly.entity_id
_entity_poly.type
_entity_poly.pdbx_seq_one_letter_code
_entity_poly.pdbx_strand_id
1 'polypeptide(L)'
;MRVAPDDAAAPPRINARADPSLVKHREERAVAVQCMALRVKMEDAGASEDEIARSVAELRQRLSSGPSSRAIAQKEPELEAVLVEAKNRKMKDALGIRDESDPAPPPKPAFERPAGLPRRPWLDRGDGPLPPKRPRNQERSPPPDGHAAAVRRPFGNDRADCHTRRRDAAEVVAVRTLSTVITQVQRQAVESRT
;
A
#
# COMPACT_ATOMS: atom_id res chain seq x y z
N MET A 1 5.90 -60.78 -2.25
CA MET A 1 5.57 -59.77 -3.28
C MET A 1 6.09 -58.42 -2.81
N ARG A 2 7.06 -57.83 -3.50
CA ARG A 2 7.53 -56.46 -3.23
C ARG A 2 6.82 -55.53 -4.23
N VAL A 3 6.03 -54.60 -3.73
CA VAL A 3 5.39 -53.57 -4.56
C VAL A 3 6.45 -52.51 -4.82
N ALA A 4 6.80 -52.30 -6.09
CA ALA A 4 7.67 -51.20 -6.49
C ALA A 4 6.94 -49.87 -6.28
N PRO A 5 7.60 -48.80 -5.80
CA PRO A 5 7.03 -47.47 -5.84
C PRO A 5 7.15 -46.92 -7.27
N ASP A 6 6.15 -47.18 -8.09
CA ASP A 6 6.02 -46.53 -9.40
C ASP A 6 5.63 -45.05 -9.23
N ASP A 7 6.32 -44.23 -10.03
CA ASP A 7 5.93 -42.89 -10.48
C ASP A 7 5.75 -41.78 -9.43
N ALA A 8 6.89 -41.27 -8.95
CA ALA A 8 7.01 -39.86 -8.62
C ALA A 8 6.93 -39.03 -9.93
N ALA A 9 5.73 -38.93 -10.50
CA ALA A 9 5.44 -38.07 -11.64
C ALA A 9 5.86 -36.64 -11.29
N ALA A 10 6.91 -36.14 -11.94
CA ALA A 10 7.35 -34.77 -11.78
C ALA A 10 6.15 -33.84 -12.00
N PRO A 11 5.88 -32.86 -11.11
CA PRO A 11 4.73 -32.00 -11.25
C PRO A 11 4.76 -31.33 -12.63
N PRO A 12 3.61 -31.23 -13.33
CA PRO A 12 3.56 -30.67 -14.67
C PRO A 12 4.17 -29.27 -14.65
N ARG A 13 5.11 -29.01 -15.56
CA ARG A 13 5.70 -27.68 -15.72
C ARG A 13 4.65 -26.75 -16.30
N ILE A 14 3.86 -26.14 -15.42
CA ILE A 14 2.91 -25.10 -15.81
C ILE A 14 3.74 -23.89 -16.22
N ASN A 15 3.99 -23.75 -17.52
CA ASN A 15 4.49 -22.52 -18.11
C ASN A 15 3.36 -21.50 -18.08
N ALA A 16 2.99 -21.03 -16.88
CA ALA A 16 2.00 -19.99 -16.69
C ALA A 16 2.60 -18.69 -17.24
N ARG A 17 2.27 -18.40 -18.51
CA ARG A 17 2.57 -17.11 -19.11
C ARG A 17 1.95 -16.06 -18.19
N ALA A 18 2.77 -15.18 -17.64
CA ALA A 18 2.33 -14.21 -16.64
C ALA A 18 1.12 -13.41 -17.15
N ASP A 19 0.08 -13.30 -16.32
CA ASP A 19 -1.13 -12.58 -16.68
C ASP A 19 -0.79 -11.12 -17.00
N PRO A 20 -1.24 -10.58 -18.14
CA PRO A 20 -0.88 -9.23 -18.57
C PRO A 20 -1.40 -8.15 -17.60
N SER A 21 -2.50 -8.41 -16.89
CA SER A 21 -3.02 -7.52 -15.85
C SER A 21 -2.08 -7.44 -14.64
N LEU A 22 -1.52 -8.57 -14.20
CA LEU A 22 -0.57 -8.63 -13.09
C LEU A 22 0.75 -7.96 -13.45
N VAL A 23 1.19 -8.09 -14.71
CA VAL A 23 2.41 -7.42 -15.19
C VAL A 23 2.24 -5.89 -15.13
N LYS A 24 1.14 -5.36 -15.69
CA LYS A 24 0.84 -3.92 -15.63
C LYS A 24 0.72 -3.42 -14.20
N HIS A 25 0.04 -4.17 -13.33
CA HIS A 25 -0.09 -3.80 -11.93
C HIS A 25 1.26 -3.73 -11.21
N ARG A 26 2.14 -4.71 -11.44
CA ARG A 26 3.51 -4.69 -10.88
C ARG A 26 4.31 -3.50 -11.38
N GLU A 27 4.21 -3.17 -12.66
CA GLU A 27 4.86 -1.99 -13.23
C GLU A 27 4.35 -0.70 -12.58
N GLU A 28 3.03 -0.55 -12.43
CA GLU A 28 2.41 0.60 -11.76
C GLU A 28 2.83 0.72 -10.29
N ARG A 29 2.82 -0.38 -9.54
CA ARG A 29 3.27 -0.38 -8.14
C ARG A 29 4.74 0.01 -8.04
N ALA A 30 5.59 -0.53 -8.90
CA ALA A 30 7.02 -0.26 -8.82
C ALA A 30 7.35 1.23 -9.10
N VAL A 31 6.59 1.88 -9.99
CA VAL A 31 6.66 3.34 -10.16
C VAL A 31 6.20 4.06 -8.88
N ALA A 32 5.09 3.64 -8.27
CA ALA A 32 4.58 4.25 -7.03
C ALA A 32 5.56 4.13 -5.86
N VAL A 33 6.19 2.97 -5.68
CA VAL A 33 7.21 2.71 -4.65
C VAL A 33 8.40 3.67 -4.81
N GLN A 34 8.89 3.87 -6.04
CA GLN A 34 9.99 4.80 -6.28
C GLN A 34 9.62 6.26 -6.02
N CYS A 35 8.42 6.67 -6.44
CA CYS A 35 7.90 8.01 -6.14
C CYS A 35 7.79 8.24 -4.63
N MET A 36 7.33 7.24 -3.88
CA MET A 36 7.22 7.33 -2.42
C MET A 36 8.60 7.34 -1.75
N ALA A 37 9.54 6.51 -2.21
CA ALA A 37 10.92 6.53 -1.72
C ALA A 37 11.60 7.89 -1.94
N LEU A 38 11.39 8.52 -3.09
CA LEU A 38 11.93 9.86 -3.36
C LEU A 38 11.32 10.90 -2.42
N ARG A 39 10.00 10.88 -2.24
CA ARG A 39 9.31 11.79 -1.32
C ARG A 39 9.88 11.67 0.11
N VAL A 40 10.02 10.44 0.63
CA VAL A 40 10.59 10.24 1.98
C VAL A 40 12.02 10.79 2.09
N LYS A 41 12.88 10.54 1.08
CA LYS A 41 14.25 11.08 1.08
C LYS A 41 14.30 12.61 1.11
N MET A 42 13.39 13.26 0.39
CA MET A 42 13.31 14.72 0.34
C MET A 42 12.68 15.32 1.59
N GLU A 43 11.70 14.64 2.18
CA GLU A 43 11.15 15.00 3.50
C GLU A 43 12.24 14.92 4.58
N ASP A 44 13.04 13.86 4.58
CA ASP A 44 14.17 13.70 5.52
C ASP A 44 15.27 14.76 5.29
N ALA A 45 15.40 15.27 4.06
CA ALA A 45 16.30 16.38 3.73
C ALA A 45 15.71 17.78 4.04
N GLY A 46 14.46 17.86 4.50
CA GLY A 46 13.78 19.12 4.80
C GLY A 46 13.36 19.94 3.58
N ALA A 47 13.18 19.32 2.41
CA ALA A 47 12.70 19.99 1.22
C ALA A 47 11.24 20.47 1.35
N SER A 48 10.88 21.52 0.62
CA SER A 48 9.50 22.03 0.61
C SER A 48 8.53 21.11 -0.13
N GLU A 49 7.24 21.16 0.22
CA GLU A 49 6.21 20.32 -0.41
C GLU A 49 6.10 20.56 -1.93
N ASP A 50 6.31 21.80 -2.38
CA ASP A 50 6.30 22.17 -3.80
C ASP A 50 7.50 21.60 -4.57
N GLU A 51 8.68 21.51 -3.94
CA GLU A 51 9.87 20.89 -4.52
C GLU A 51 9.70 19.38 -4.62
N ILE A 52 9.15 18.76 -3.56
CA ILE A 52 8.82 17.33 -3.52
C ILE A 52 7.80 17.01 -4.63
N ALA A 53 6.74 17.80 -4.78
CA ALA A 53 5.71 17.58 -5.79
C ALA A 53 6.29 17.64 -7.22
N ARG A 54 7.14 18.63 -7.51
CA ARG A 54 7.78 18.79 -8.82
C ARG A 54 8.69 17.61 -9.17
N SER A 55 9.56 17.22 -8.25
CA SER A 55 10.52 16.14 -8.46
C SER A 55 9.88 14.76 -8.51
N VAL A 56 8.81 14.52 -7.73
CA VAL A 56 8.00 13.29 -7.84
C VAL A 56 7.25 13.24 -9.18
N ALA A 57 6.70 14.35 -9.66
CA ALA A 57 6.02 14.41 -10.96
C ALA A 57 7.00 14.13 -12.12
N GLU A 58 8.19 14.72 -12.07
CA GLU A 58 9.26 14.48 -13.04
C GLU A 58 9.69 13.01 -13.04
N LEU A 59 9.92 12.42 -11.86
CA LEU A 59 10.28 11.01 -11.73
C LEU A 59 9.18 10.10 -12.29
N ARG A 60 7.90 10.39 -11.98
CA ARG A 60 6.76 9.62 -12.50
C ARG A 60 6.69 9.66 -14.03
N GLN A 61 6.92 10.83 -14.64
CA GLN A 61 6.93 10.98 -16.09
C GLN A 61 8.09 10.22 -16.75
N ARG A 62 9.28 10.24 -16.13
CA ARG A 62 10.44 9.48 -16.61
C ARG A 62 10.22 7.98 -16.53
N LEU A 63 9.65 7.49 -15.44
CA LEU A 63 9.42 6.07 -15.23
C LEU A 63 8.26 5.52 -16.06
N SER A 64 7.23 6.35 -16.33
CA SER A 64 6.09 5.97 -17.17
C SER A 64 6.41 5.94 -18.67
N SER A 65 7.44 6.66 -19.12
CA SER A 65 7.79 6.79 -20.54
C SER A 65 8.94 5.89 -20.99
N GLY A 66 9.66 5.24 -20.06
CA GLY A 66 10.84 4.42 -20.37
C GLY A 66 10.63 2.91 -20.26
N PRO A 67 11.43 2.07 -20.96
CA PRO A 67 11.44 0.61 -20.85
C PRO A 67 11.99 0.07 -19.51
N SER A 68 12.22 0.96 -18.54
CA SER A 68 12.82 0.67 -17.22
C SER A 68 11.86 0.00 -16.23
N SER A 69 10.54 0.08 -16.47
CA SER A 69 9.50 -0.42 -15.56
C SER A 69 9.70 -1.90 -15.19
N ARG A 70 10.17 -2.72 -16.15
CA ARG A 70 10.33 -4.16 -15.97
C ARG A 70 11.54 -4.55 -15.14
N ALA A 71 12.67 -3.84 -15.27
CA ALA A 71 13.86 -4.03 -14.44
C ALA A 71 13.64 -3.48 -13.01
N ILE A 72 12.84 -2.43 -12.91
CA ILE A 72 12.41 -1.82 -11.65
C ILE A 72 11.46 -2.75 -10.89
N ALA A 73 10.51 -3.39 -11.57
CA ALA A 73 9.58 -4.34 -10.97
C ALA A 73 10.30 -5.56 -10.33
N GLN A 74 11.48 -5.94 -10.84
CA GLN A 74 12.28 -7.02 -10.24
C GLN A 74 12.93 -6.61 -8.91
N LYS A 75 13.23 -5.32 -8.71
CA LYS A 75 13.82 -4.77 -7.48
C LYS A 75 12.77 -4.24 -6.49
N GLU A 76 11.50 -4.24 -6.88
CA GLU A 76 10.38 -3.79 -6.06
C GLU A 76 10.32 -4.42 -4.65
N PRO A 77 10.43 -5.76 -4.47
CA PRO A 77 10.27 -6.35 -3.13
C PRO A 77 11.38 -5.93 -2.17
N GLU A 78 12.59 -5.71 -2.67
CA GLU A 78 13.73 -5.23 -1.88
C GLU A 78 13.51 -3.77 -1.45
N LEU A 79 13.04 -2.92 -2.37
CA LEU A 79 12.71 -1.52 -2.08
C LEU A 79 11.52 -1.39 -1.11
N GLU A 80 10.51 -2.25 -1.25
CA GLU A 80 9.35 -2.29 -0.37
C GLU A 80 9.74 -2.68 1.06
N ALA A 81 10.61 -3.68 1.22
CA ALA A 81 11.15 -4.07 2.52
C ALA A 81 11.89 -2.91 3.21
N VAL A 82 12.76 -2.21 2.48
CA VAL A 82 13.51 -1.05 3.01
C VAL A 82 12.57 0.09 3.44
N LEU A 83 11.52 0.36 2.67
CA LEU A 83 10.52 1.38 3.02
C LEU A 83 9.71 1.00 4.26
N VAL A 84 9.29 -0.25 4.35
CA VAL A 84 8.56 -0.78 5.52
C VAL A 84 9.45 -0.72 6.76
N GLU A 85 10.72 -1.09 6.66
CA GLU A 85 11.69 -0.96 7.75
C GLU A 85 11.89 0.49 8.18
N ALA A 86 12.07 1.42 7.24
CA ALA A 86 12.21 2.84 7.53
C ALA A 86 10.96 3.42 8.22
N LYS A 87 9.76 3.04 7.76
CA LYS A 87 8.50 3.45 8.40
C LYS A 87 8.33 2.84 9.79
N ASN A 88 8.65 1.55 9.93
CA ASN A 88 8.61 0.86 11.22
C ASN A 88 9.59 1.50 12.21
N ARG A 89 10.75 1.96 11.75
CA ARG A 89 11.71 2.71 12.56
C ARG A 89 11.10 4.04 13.04
N LYS A 90 10.55 4.85 12.14
CA LYS A 90 9.85 6.10 12.52
C LYS A 90 8.72 5.86 13.53
N MET A 91 7.96 4.78 13.36
CA MET A 91 6.90 4.40 14.29
C MET A 91 7.45 3.93 15.65
N LYS A 92 8.54 3.15 15.68
CA LYS A 92 9.23 2.75 16.91
C LYS A 92 9.72 3.97 17.69
N ASP A 93 10.35 4.92 17.00
CA ASP A 93 10.85 6.16 17.58
C ASP A 93 9.70 6.97 18.19
N ALA A 94 8.61 7.16 17.45
CA ALA A 94 7.43 7.88 17.93
C ALA A 94 6.74 7.21 19.12
N LEU A 95 6.78 5.88 19.21
CA LEU A 95 6.21 5.09 20.30
C LEU A 95 7.19 4.89 21.47
N GLY A 96 8.44 5.35 21.35
CA GLY A 96 9.49 5.10 22.34
C GLY A 96 9.82 3.62 22.53
N ILE A 97 9.60 2.80 21.49
CA ILE A 97 9.91 1.37 21.51
C ILE A 97 11.41 1.23 21.28
N ARG A 98 12.12 0.76 22.31
CA ARG A 98 13.57 0.48 22.25
C ARG A 98 13.85 -0.61 21.24
N ASP A 99 14.99 -0.51 20.57
CA ASP A 99 15.46 -1.61 19.75
C ASP A 99 15.91 -2.77 20.65
N GLU A 100 15.68 -4.01 20.22
CA GLU A 100 16.11 -5.23 20.94
C GLU A 100 17.62 -5.25 21.23
N SER A 101 18.39 -4.48 20.46
CA SER A 101 19.83 -4.27 20.62
C SER A 101 20.19 -3.40 21.83
N ASP A 102 19.24 -2.65 22.38
CA ASP A 102 19.47 -1.79 23.53
C ASP A 102 19.62 -2.64 24.80
N PRO A 103 20.64 -2.38 25.64
CA PRO A 103 20.80 -3.11 26.87
C PRO A 103 19.55 -2.96 27.74
N ALA A 104 19.00 -4.10 28.18
CA ALA A 104 17.82 -4.15 29.00
C ALA A 104 17.97 -3.18 30.19
N PRO A 105 16.94 -2.38 30.51
CA PRO A 105 16.99 -1.57 31.71
C PRO A 105 17.15 -2.51 32.91
N PRO A 106 17.86 -2.09 33.97
CA PRO A 106 18.00 -2.90 35.16
C PRO A 106 16.60 -3.33 35.64
N PRO A 107 16.45 -4.58 36.14
CA PRO A 107 15.16 -5.06 36.60
C PRO A 107 14.60 -4.05 37.59
N LYS A 108 13.36 -3.61 37.37
CA LYS A 108 12.66 -2.75 38.33
C LYS A 108 12.76 -3.43 39.69
N PRO A 109 13.05 -2.68 40.78
CA PRO A 109 13.06 -3.27 42.11
C PRO A 109 11.72 -3.99 42.30
N ALA A 110 11.77 -5.20 42.87
CA ALA A 110 10.57 -5.95 43.18
C ALA A 110 9.61 -5.01 43.88
N PHE A 111 8.40 -4.86 43.35
CA PHE A 111 7.38 -4.02 43.98
C PHE A 111 7.12 -4.59 45.37
N GLU A 112 7.75 -3.99 46.38
CA GLU A 112 7.56 -4.39 47.76
C GLU A 112 6.15 -4.03 48.16
N ARG A 113 5.41 -5.03 48.62
CA ARG A 113 4.06 -4.82 49.12
C ARG A 113 4.12 -3.87 50.32
N PRO A 114 3.32 -2.80 50.36
CA PRO A 114 3.16 -1.99 51.56
C PRO A 114 2.76 -2.89 52.74
N ALA A 115 3.52 -2.82 53.83
CA ALA A 115 3.21 -3.58 55.04
C ALA A 115 1.77 -3.30 55.49
N GLY A 116 0.99 -4.35 55.71
CA GLY A 116 -0.41 -4.26 56.18
C GLY A 116 -1.50 -4.60 55.16
N LEU A 117 -1.17 -4.82 53.88
CA LEU A 117 -2.16 -5.31 52.91
C LEU A 117 -2.30 -6.85 52.97
N PRO A 118 -3.52 -7.40 53.12
CA PRO A 118 -3.73 -8.85 53.17
C PRO A 118 -3.29 -9.50 51.87
N ARG A 119 -2.70 -10.70 51.97
CA ARG A 119 -2.34 -11.49 50.78
C ARG A 119 -3.58 -11.83 49.97
N ARG A 120 -3.51 -11.59 48.66
CA ARG A 120 -4.57 -11.89 47.70
C ARG A 120 -4.11 -13.14 46.94
N PRO A 121 -4.58 -14.35 47.32
CA PRO A 121 -4.04 -15.61 46.79
C PRO A 121 -4.10 -15.69 45.26
N TRP A 122 -5.21 -15.21 44.68
CA TRP A 122 -5.48 -15.09 43.24
C TRP A 122 -4.63 -14.06 42.47
N LEU A 123 -4.06 -13.04 43.14
CA LEU A 123 -3.22 -12.01 42.50
C LEU A 123 -1.73 -12.34 42.64
N ASP A 124 -1.38 -13.09 43.68
CA ASP A 124 0.01 -13.23 44.15
C ASP A 124 0.69 -14.53 43.71
N ARG A 125 -0.07 -15.57 43.34
CA ARG A 125 0.49 -16.86 42.90
C ARG A 125 0.25 -17.18 41.42
N GLY A 126 -0.54 -16.39 40.69
CA GLY A 126 -0.97 -16.77 39.34
C GLY A 126 -1.94 -17.97 39.27
N ASP A 127 -2.22 -18.63 40.40
CA ASP A 127 -3.08 -19.81 40.52
C ASP A 127 -4.58 -19.49 40.74
N GLY A 128 -4.97 -18.22 40.65
CA GLY A 128 -6.38 -17.83 40.75
C GLY A 128 -7.17 -18.32 39.53
N PRO A 129 -8.45 -18.71 39.66
CA PRO A 129 -9.27 -19.01 38.50
C PRO A 129 -9.28 -17.80 37.58
N LEU A 130 -8.85 -18.00 36.32
CA LEU A 130 -8.91 -16.95 35.30
C LEU A 130 -10.35 -16.41 35.26
N PRO A 131 -10.54 -15.09 35.19
CA PRO A 131 -11.87 -14.55 34.95
C PRO A 131 -12.42 -15.21 33.68
N PRO A 132 -13.71 -15.61 33.66
CA PRO A 132 -14.28 -16.28 32.51
C PRO A 132 -14.04 -15.42 31.27
N LYS A 133 -13.49 -16.04 30.21
CA LYS A 133 -13.29 -15.36 28.93
C LYS A 133 -14.64 -14.77 28.52
N ARG A 134 -14.72 -13.44 28.38
CA ARG A 134 -15.91 -12.82 27.80
C ARG A 134 -16.15 -13.50 26.45
N PRO A 135 -17.37 -14.01 26.17
CA PRO A 135 -17.65 -14.57 24.87
C PRO A 135 -17.37 -13.49 23.82
N ARG A 136 -16.66 -13.88 22.76
CA ARG A 136 -16.16 -12.99 21.69
C ARG A 136 -17.25 -12.15 21.00
N ASN A 137 -18.53 -12.49 21.26
CA ASN A 137 -19.71 -11.91 20.63
C ASN A 137 -20.67 -11.22 21.62
N GLN A 138 -20.21 -10.77 22.79
CA GLN A 138 -20.97 -9.72 23.48
C GLN A 138 -20.73 -8.40 22.75
N GLU A 139 -21.65 -8.13 21.81
CA GLU A 139 -21.90 -6.80 21.27
C GLU A 139 -21.80 -5.80 22.44
N ARG A 140 -20.94 -4.79 22.29
CA ARG A 140 -21.00 -3.62 23.16
C ARG A 140 -22.46 -3.17 23.15
N SER A 141 -23.14 -3.23 24.30
CA SER A 141 -24.44 -2.59 24.43
C SER A 141 -24.31 -1.19 23.84
N PRO A 142 -25.20 -0.78 22.92
CA PRO A 142 -25.17 0.58 22.43
C PRO A 142 -25.24 1.52 23.63
N PRO A 143 -24.50 2.64 23.61
CA PRO A 143 -24.56 3.61 24.68
C PRO A 143 -26.03 4.01 24.89
N PRO A 144 -26.49 4.17 26.15
CA PRO A 144 -27.84 4.63 26.42
C PRO A 144 -28.07 5.96 25.70
N ASP A 145 -29.26 6.08 25.14
CA ASP A 145 -29.70 7.11 24.20
C ASP A 145 -29.12 8.50 24.48
N GLY A 146 -28.52 9.10 23.46
CA GLY A 146 -27.99 10.46 23.61
C GLY A 146 -27.51 11.14 22.33
N HIS A 147 -26.59 10.56 21.56
CA HIS A 147 -26.03 11.27 20.42
C HIS A 147 -25.56 10.35 19.28
N ALA A 148 -25.85 10.82 18.06
CA ALA A 148 -25.30 10.43 16.76
C ALA A 148 -26.01 9.30 15.99
N ALA A 149 -27.11 9.71 15.34
CA ALA A 149 -27.48 9.41 13.96
C ALA A 149 -26.73 8.29 13.23
N ALA A 150 -27.50 7.30 12.81
CA ALA A 150 -27.14 6.33 11.78
C ALA A 150 -26.64 7.02 10.50
N VAL A 151 -25.35 6.88 10.20
CA VAL A 151 -24.86 6.92 8.82
C VAL A 151 -24.58 5.49 8.41
N ARG A 152 -25.65 4.76 8.08
CA ARG A 152 -25.54 3.57 7.23
C ARG A 152 -25.02 4.06 5.89
N ARG A 153 -23.72 3.92 5.63
CA ARG A 153 -23.20 4.05 4.27
C ARG A 153 -23.82 2.93 3.44
N PRO A 154 -24.58 3.21 2.38
CA PRO A 154 -24.93 2.17 1.43
C PRO A 154 -23.61 1.69 0.80
N PHE A 155 -23.33 0.39 0.93
CA PHE A 155 -22.45 -0.30 -0.01
C PHE A 155 -23.13 -0.25 -1.38
N GLY A 156 -22.92 0.86 -2.09
CA GLY A 156 -23.32 1.05 -3.48
C GLY A 156 -22.18 0.60 -4.38
N ASN A 157 -22.43 -0.43 -5.17
CA ASN A 157 -21.64 -0.78 -6.34
C ASN A 157 -21.75 0.34 -7.38
N ASP A 158 -20.93 1.40 -7.29
CA ASP A 158 -20.73 2.34 -8.39
C ASP A 158 -19.53 1.89 -9.22
N ARG A 159 -19.68 0.72 -9.85
CA ARG A 159 -18.78 0.21 -10.89
C ARG A 159 -19.53 0.15 -12.21
N ALA A 160 -20.08 1.29 -12.62
CA ALA A 160 -20.55 1.56 -13.97
C ALA A 160 -20.52 3.09 -14.16
N ASP A 161 -20.11 3.55 -15.35
CA ASP A 161 -20.15 4.95 -15.81
C ASP A 161 -19.05 5.93 -15.39
N CYS A 162 -17.77 5.55 -15.54
CA CYS A 162 -16.67 6.53 -15.63
C CYS A 162 -16.10 6.73 -17.05
N HIS A 163 -16.70 6.15 -18.10
CA HIS A 163 -16.16 6.23 -19.47
C HIS A 163 -16.72 7.37 -20.34
N THR A 164 -17.58 8.23 -19.82
CA THR A 164 -18.11 9.35 -20.60
C THR A 164 -18.11 10.64 -19.80
N ARG A 165 -17.34 11.61 -20.30
CA ARG A 165 -17.26 13.04 -19.89
C ARG A 165 -16.15 13.40 -18.89
N ARG A 166 -14.92 13.45 -19.40
CA ARG A 166 -14.06 14.65 -19.33
C ARG A 166 -12.97 14.46 -20.38
N ARG A 167 -13.29 14.76 -21.64
CA ARG A 167 -12.24 15.17 -22.57
C ARG A 167 -11.86 16.57 -22.13
N ASP A 168 -10.61 16.77 -21.74
CA ASP A 168 -10.11 18.08 -21.39
C ASP A 168 -10.35 19.03 -22.57
N ALA A 169 -10.75 20.27 -22.30
CA ALA A 169 -11.04 21.25 -23.34
C ALA A 169 -9.86 21.40 -24.33
N ALA A 170 -8.63 21.22 -23.84
CA ALA A 170 -7.41 21.18 -24.63
C ALA A 170 -7.36 20.02 -25.64
N GLU A 171 -7.84 18.82 -25.26
CA GLU A 171 -7.86 17.64 -26.12
C GLU A 171 -8.91 17.78 -27.23
N VAL A 172 -10.07 18.36 -26.92
CA VAL A 172 -11.11 18.66 -27.92
C VAL A 172 -10.63 19.70 -28.94
N VAL A 173 -9.89 20.72 -28.47
CA VAL A 173 -9.28 21.72 -29.36
C VAL A 173 -8.19 21.08 -30.23
N ALA A 174 -7.32 20.24 -29.66
CA ALA A 174 -6.26 19.56 -30.40
C ALA A 174 -6.80 18.63 -31.51
N VAL A 175 -7.85 17.85 -31.22
CA VAL A 175 -8.47 16.95 -32.20
C VAL A 175 -9.12 17.75 -33.33
N ARG A 176 -9.78 18.88 -33.02
CA ARG A 176 -10.36 19.77 -34.04
C ARG A 176 -9.29 20.41 -34.91
N THR A 177 -8.18 20.87 -34.34
CA THR A 177 -7.08 21.45 -35.13
C THR A 177 -6.44 20.42 -36.05
N LEU A 178 -6.20 19.20 -35.57
CA LEU A 178 -5.61 18.13 -36.39
C LEU A 178 -6.53 17.73 -37.54
N SER A 179 -7.84 17.63 -37.30
CA SER A 179 -8.80 17.29 -38.35
C SER A 179 -8.84 18.36 -39.45
N THR A 180 -8.74 19.65 -39.11
CA THR A 180 -8.71 20.73 -40.10
C THR A 180 -7.42 20.71 -40.93
N VAL A 181 -6.28 20.45 -40.30
CA VAL A 181 -4.98 20.36 -41.00
C VAL A 181 -4.96 19.17 -41.96
N ILE A 182 -5.48 18.02 -41.55
CA ILE A 182 -5.57 16.84 -42.42
C ILE A 182 -6.43 17.13 -43.65
N THR A 183 -7.59 17.78 -43.48
CA THR A 183 -8.46 18.14 -44.60
C THR A 183 -7.79 19.16 -45.53
N GLN A 184 -7.03 20.13 -45.01
CA GLN A 184 -6.29 21.08 -45.83
C GLN A 184 -5.17 20.40 -46.63
N VAL A 185 -4.42 19.48 -46.02
CA VAL A 185 -3.37 18.72 -46.71
C VAL A 185 -3.96 17.82 -47.80
N GLN A 186 -5.09 17.15 -47.52
CA GLN A 186 -5.78 16.34 -48.53
C GLN A 186 -6.29 17.19 -49.69
N ARG A 187 -6.81 18.39 -49.42
CA ARG A 187 -7.26 19.31 -50.46
C ARG A 187 -6.09 19.81 -51.32
N GLN A 188 -4.98 20.22 -50.71
CA GLN A 188 -3.78 20.63 -51.44
C GLN A 188 -3.20 19.49 -52.29
N ALA A 189 -3.26 18.25 -51.80
CA ALA A 189 -2.80 17.07 -52.54
C ALA A 189 -3.69 16.70 -53.74
N VAL A 190 -4.99 17.04 -53.70
CA VAL A 190 -5.91 16.87 -54.83
C VAL A 190 -5.72 17.99 -55.86
N GLU A 191 -5.56 19.23 -55.42
CA GLU A 191 -5.32 20.39 -56.29
C GLU A 191 -3.96 20.35 -57.01
N SER A 192 -2.98 19.60 -56.48
CA SER A 192 -1.66 19.39 -57.12
C SER A 192 -1.58 18.14 -58.01
N ARG A 193 -2.69 17.40 -58.16
CA ARG A 193 -2.81 16.22 -59.05
C ARG A 193 -3.63 16.48 -60.32
N THR A 194 -4.23 17.66 -60.44
CA THR A 194 -4.88 18.17 -61.66
C THR A 194 -3.93 19.08 -62.42
#